data_AF-A0A3B0Y4S8-F1
#
_entry.id   AF-A0A3B0Y4S8-F1
#
_cell.length_a   1.000
_cell.length_b   1.000
_cell.length_c   1.000
_cell.angle_alpha   90.00
_cell.angle_beta   90.00
_cell.angle_gamma   90.00
#
_symmetry.space_group_name_H-M   'P 1'
#
loop_
_entity.id
_entity.type
_entity.pdbx_description
1 polymer ?
#
loop_
_entity_poly.entity_id
_entity_poly.type
_entity_poly.pdbx_seq_one_letter_code
_entity_poly.pdbx_strand_id
1 'polypeptide(L)' 'MGVLSVQNEAIQGIQRGLDSMRKNASEIASADQLNKAGQETDLEGALVGLMQSKTQVQASAKVVSAVDNVLGSIIDIRA' A
#
# COMPACT_ATOMS: atom_id res chain seq x y z
N MET A 1 5.16 22.34 -10.34
CA MET A 1 4.91 22.19 -8.89
C MET A 1 3.96 21.02 -8.57
N GLY A 2 2.82 20.82 -9.26
CA GLY A 2 1.84 19.78 -8.90
C GLY A 2 2.27 18.31 -9.07
N VAL A 3 3.06 17.96 -10.10
CA VAL A 3 3.49 16.56 -10.33
C VAL A 3 4.50 16.06 -9.30
N LEU A 4 5.38 16.94 -8.79
CA LEU A 4 6.37 16.60 -7.76
C LEU A 4 5.71 16.39 -6.39
N SER A 5 4.68 17.18 -6.05
CA SER A 5 3.90 16.99 -4.83
C SER A 5 3.08 15.69 -4.85
N VAL A 6 2.43 15.38 -5.97
CA VAL A 6 1.65 14.13 -6.13
C VAL A 6 2.55 12.89 -6.07
N GLN A 7 3.76 12.95 -6.61
CA GLN A 7 4.73 11.85 -6.52
C GLN A 7 5.17 11.61 -5.07
N ASN A 8 5.43 12.67 -4.30
CA ASN A 8 5.80 12.55 -2.89
C ASN A 8 4.66 11.97 -2.04
N GLU A 9 3.42 12.41 -2.28
CA GLU A 9 2.22 11.86 -1.64
C GLU A 9 2.01 10.38 -1.97
N ALA A 10 2.25 9.99 -3.22
CA ALA A 10 2.17 8.60 -3.66
C ALA A 10 3.24 7.73 -2.98
N ILE A 11 4.50 8.21 -2.89
CA ILE A 11 5.57 7.50 -2.17
C ILE A 11 5.21 7.34 -0.68
N GLN A 12 4.69 8.38 -0.04
CA GLN A 12 4.22 8.28 1.35
C GLN A 12 3.04 7.31 1.49
N GLY A 13 2.14 7.27 0.51
CA GLY A 13 1.05 6.29 0.44
C GLY A 13 1.55 4.85 0.36
N ILE A 14 2.58 4.58 -0.45
CA ILE A 14 3.25 3.28 -0.52
C ILE A 14 3.85 2.91 0.84
N GLN A 15 4.60 3.81 1.47
CA GLN A 15 5.24 3.54 2.76
C GLN A 15 4.20 3.22 3.84
N ARG A 16 3.16 4.06 3.99
CA ARG A 16 2.07 3.81 4.93
C ARG A 16 1.36 2.49 4.66
N GLY A 17 1.04 2.19 3.41
CA GLY A 17 0.38 0.94 3.04
C GLY A 17 1.25 -0.29 3.31
N LEU A 18 2.57 -0.21 3.12
CA LEU A 18 3.50 -1.29 3.47
C LEU A 18 3.61 -1.50 4.98
N ASP A 19 3.63 -0.44 5.77
CA ASP A 19 3.67 -0.56 7.24
C ASP A 19 2.36 -1.14 7.80
N SER A 20 1.21 -0.70 7.28
CA SER A 20 -0.09 -1.31 7.60
C SER A 20 -0.15 -2.78 7.18
N MET A 21 0.38 -3.12 6.00
CA MET A 21 0.45 -4.50 5.54
C MET A 21 1.29 -5.38 6.47
N ARG A 22 2.47 -4.89 6.90
CA ARG A 22 3.33 -5.60 7.87
C ARG A 22 2.63 -5.83 9.20
N LYS A 23 1.93 -4.80 9.70
CA LYS A 23 1.16 -4.90 10.95
C LYS A 23 0.06 -5.97 10.84
N ASN A 24 -0.76 -5.90 9.80
CA ASN A 24 -1.85 -6.86 9.57
C ASN A 24 -1.31 -8.28 9.36
N ALA A 25 -0.18 -8.45 8.67
CA ALA A 25 0.47 -9.75 8.51
C ALA A 25 0.97 -10.33 9.84
N SER A 26 1.52 -9.48 10.73
CA SER A 26 1.92 -9.88 12.06
C SER A 26 0.73 -10.29 12.93
N GLU A 27 -0.39 -9.56 12.83
CA GLU A 27 -1.64 -9.89 13.52
C GLU A 27 -2.21 -11.22 13.03
N ILE A 28 -2.22 -11.49 11.72
CA ILE A 28 -2.63 -12.78 11.13
C ILE A 28 -1.75 -13.93 11.64
N ALA A 29 -0.42 -13.75 11.63
CA ALA A 29 0.50 -14.78 12.09
C ALA A 29 0.33 -15.08 13.59
N SER A 30 0.07 -14.04 14.39
CA SER A 30 -0.19 -14.17 15.83
C SER A 30 -1.56 -14.78 16.11
N ALA A 31 -2.57 -14.43 15.31
CA ALA A 31 -3.93 -14.97 15.39
C ALA A 31 -3.95 -16.49 15.15
N ASP A 32 -3.13 -17.01 14.23
CA ASP A 32 -2.98 -18.46 14.04
C ASP A 32 -2.44 -19.17 15.29
N GLN A 33 -1.49 -18.55 16.01
CA GLN A 33 -0.97 -19.08 17.28
C GLN A 33 -1.97 -18.97 18.43
N LEU A 34 -2.69 -17.84 18.53
CA LEU A 34 -3.67 -17.57 19.59
C LEU A 34 -4.95 -18.41 19.43
N ASN A 35 -5.42 -18.62 18.19
CA ASN A 35 -6.53 -19.54 17.90
C ASN A 35 -6.19 -20.98 18.33
N LYS A 36 -4.95 -21.43 18.11
CA LYS A 36 -4.47 -22.75 18.59
C LYS A 36 -4.45 -22.86 20.11
N ALA A 37 -4.34 -21.73 20.82
CA ALA A 37 -4.41 -21.65 22.28
C ALA A 37 -5.86 -21.48 22.81
N GLY A 38 -6.87 -21.49 21.94
CA GLY A 38 -8.28 -21.33 22.32
C GLY A 38 -8.70 -19.90 22.65
N GLN A 39 -7.91 -18.89 22.25
CA GLN A 39 -8.27 -17.47 22.36
C GLN A 39 -8.90 -16.99 21.06
N GLU A 40 -10.07 -16.36 21.15
CA GLU A 40 -10.72 -15.69 20.02
C GLU A 40 -9.83 -14.57 19.49
N THR A 41 -9.60 -14.56 18.18
CA THR A 41 -8.85 -13.50 17.50
C THR A 41 -9.60 -13.03 16.26
N ASP A 42 -9.51 -11.72 15.97
CA ASP A 42 -10.11 -11.10 14.79
C ASP A 42 -9.24 -11.32 13.53
N LEU A 43 -9.11 -12.59 13.14
CA LEU A 43 -8.34 -12.99 11.95
C LEU A 43 -8.97 -12.41 10.66
N GLU A 44 -10.29 -12.35 10.61
CA GLU A 44 -11.04 -11.84 9.46
C GLU A 44 -10.80 -10.34 9.25
N GLY A 45 -10.85 -9.54 10.32
CA GLY A 45 -10.51 -8.12 10.29
C GLY A 45 -9.07 -7.88 9.83
N ALA A 46 -8.11 -8.67 10.33
CA ALA A 46 -6.71 -8.57 9.92
C ALA A 46 -6.50 -8.92 8.43
N LEU A 47 -7.19 -9.94 7.91
CA LEU A 47 -7.15 -10.31 6.49
C LEU A 47 -7.75 -9.23 5.58
N VAL A 48 -8.90 -8.65 5.98
CA VAL A 48 -9.52 -7.55 5.24
C VAL A 48 -8.61 -6.31 5.26
N GLY A 49 -8.02 -5.98 6.41
CA GLY A 49 -7.05 -4.89 6.54
C GLY A 49 -5.82 -5.10 5.66
N LEU A 50 -5.32 -6.33 5.56
CA LEU A 50 -4.20 -6.68 4.68
C LEU A 50 -4.57 -6.43 3.21
N MET A 51 -5.77 -6.83 2.78
CA MET A 51 -6.24 -6.63 1.40
C MET A 51 -6.42 -5.14 1.07
N GLN A 52 -6.95 -4.35 2.00
CA GLN A 52 -7.06 -2.90 1.86
C GLN A 52 -5.68 -2.25 1.73
N SER A 53 -4.73 -2.65 2.57
CA SER A 53 -3.34 -2.15 2.54
C SER A 53 -2.67 -2.47 1.19
N LYS A 54 -2.86 -3.68 0.67
CA LYS A 54 -2.39 -4.07 -0.67
C LYS A 54 -2.98 -3.18 -1.76
N THR A 55 -4.28 -2.94 -1.71
CA THR A 55 -4.98 -2.09 -2.69
C THR A 55 -4.44 -0.66 -2.65
N GLN A 56 -4.20 -0.12 -1.45
CA GLN A 56 -3.64 1.21 -1.28
C GLN A 56 -2.23 1.34 -1.86
N VAL A 57 -1.35 0.36 -1.59
CA VAL A 57 0.00 0.34 -2.17
C VAL A 57 -0.07 0.28 -3.70
N GLN A 58 -0.93 -0.57 -4.26
CA GLN A 58 -1.11 -0.69 -5.72
C GLN A 58 -1.64 0.61 -6.34
N ALA A 59 -2.60 1.27 -5.70
CA ALA A 59 -3.11 2.55 -6.15
C ALA A 59 -2.02 3.62 -6.17
N SER A 60 -1.25 3.73 -5.08
CA SER A 60 -0.14 4.68 -5.00
C SER A 60 0.96 4.38 -6.02
N ALA A 61 1.30 3.11 -6.25
CA ALA A 61 2.23 2.71 -7.31
C ALA A 61 1.74 3.12 -8.71
N LYS A 62 0.44 2.95 -8.97
CA LYS A 62 -0.18 3.37 -10.24
C LYS A 62 -0.12 4.89 -10.44
N VAL A 63 -0.26 5.67 -9.37
CA VAL A 63 -0.07 7.14 -9.42
C VAL A 63 1.38 7.49 -9.77
N VAL A 64 2.37 6.83 -9.17
CA VAL A 64 3.79 7.05 -9.51
C VAL A 64 4.04 6.73 -10.99
N SER A 65 3.56 5.60 -11.49
CA SER A 65 3.70 5.23 -12.92
C SER A 65 2.99 6.22 -13.86
N ALA A 66 1.83 6.74 -13.45
CA ALA A 66 1.12 7.75 -14.24
C ALA A 66 1.92 9.06 -14.31
N VAL A 67 2.53 9.50 -13.20
CA VAL A 67 3.42 10.67 -13.19
C VAL A 67 4.61 10.46 -14.11
N ASP A 68 5.23 9.27 -14.09
CA ASP A 68 6.37 8.93 -14.94
C ASP A 68 6.00 8.96 -16.43
N ASN A 69 4.87 8.37 -16.82
CA ASN A 69 4.36 8.41 -18.20
C ASN A 69 4.02 9.84 -18.67
N VAL A 70 3.43 10.68 -17.81
CA VAL A 70 3.15 12.07 -18.14
C VAL A 70 4.45 12.85 -18.33
N LEU A 71 5.44 12.64 -17.47
CA LEU A 71 6.73 13.31 -17.60
C LEU A 71 7.48 12.87 -18.87
N GLY A 72 7.49 11.57 -19.15
CA GLY A 72 8.06 11.01 -20.38
C GLY A 72 7.42 11.56 -21.65
N SER A 73 6.08 11.62 -21.70
CA SER A 73 5.38 12.19 -22.86
C SER A 73 5.63 13.69 -23.06
N ILE A 74 5.79 14.48 -21.97
CA ILE A 74 6.18 15.89 -22.08
C ILE A 74 7.58 16.05 -22.65
N ILE A 75 8.52 15.18 -22.28
CA ILE A 75 9.90 15.20 -22.80
C ILE A 75 9.90 14.82 -24.27
N ASP A 76 9.18 13.76 -24.65
CA ASP A 76 9.08 13.27 -26.03
C ASP A 76 8.44 14.29 -26.98
N ILE A 77 7.42 15.03 -26.53
CA ILE A 77 6.81 16.14 -27.33
C ILE A 77 7.80 17.29 -27.58
N ARG A 78 8.80 17.48 -26.71
CA ARG A 78 9.77 18.58 -26.80
C ARG A 78 11.08 18.21 -27.51
N ALA A 79 11.33 16.91 -27.73
CA ALA A 79 12.49 16.39 -28.45
C ALA A 79 12.29 16.52 -29.98
#